data_AF-A0A7X6NJ16-F1
#
_entry.id   AF-A0A7X6NJ16-F1
#
_cell.length_a   1.000
_cell.length_b   1.000
_cell.length_c   1.000
_cell.angle_alpha   90.00
_cell.angle_beta   90.00
_cell.angle_gamma   90.00
#
_symmetry.space_group_name_H-M   'P 1'
#
loop_
_entity.id
_entity.type
_entity.pdbx_description
1 polymer ?
#
loop_
_entity_poly.entity_id
_entity_poly.type
_entity_poly.pdbx_seq_one_letter_code
_entity_poly.pdbx_strand_id
1 'polypeptide(L)'
;MSKVPREKKEATLGISIIPVLVIVAVLAYAIIVLGADPHIPILIGAAVGSLIAVFGLGYSWEEIEKGIIDSIGSVMQAILILAIIGMLIGTWIGGGVVP
;
A
#
# COMPACT_ATOMS: atom_id res chain seq x y z
N MET A 1 -1.02 5.98 -30.07
CA MET A 1 -1.82 6.17 -28.84
C MET A 1 -1.60 7.58 -28.34
N SER A 2 -2.66 8.40 -28.30
CA SER A 2 -2.60 9.84 -28.04
C SER A 2 -2.07 10.14 -26.62
N LYS A 3 -0.88 10.73 -26.54
CA LYS A 3 -0.32 11.34 -25.32
C LYS A 3 -1.01 12.70 -25.12
N VAL A 4 -2.26 12.69 -24.67
CA VAL A 4 -2.92 13.93 -24.23
C VAL A 4 -2.33 14.28 -22.86
N PRO A 5 -1.68 15.45 -22.70
CA PRO A 5 -1.25 15.91 -21.39
C PRO A 5 -2.52 16.24 -20.60
N ARG A 6 -2.95 15.31 -19.74
CA ARG A 6 -4.06 15.55 -18.81
C ARG A 6 -3.54 16.43 -17.69
N GLU A 7 -4.22 17.56 -17.48
CA GLU A 7 -3.99 18.45 -16.36
C GLU A 7 -4.11 17.65 -15.06
N LYS A 8 -2.99 17.49 -14.35
CA LYS A 8 -2.92 16.71 -13.12
C LYS A 8 -3.82 17.38 -12.09
N LYS A 9 -4.98 16.80 -11.83
CA LYS A 9 -5.88 17.32 -10.80
C LYS A 9 -5.41 16.83 -9.44
N GLU A 10 -5.35 17.74 -8.48
CA GLU A 10 -5.23 17.35 -7.08
C GLU A 10 -6.49 16.58 -6.68
N ALA A 11 -6.30 15.48 -5.94
CA ALA A 11 -7.42 14.69 -5.46
C ALA A 11 -8.24 15.52 -4.47
N THR A 12 -9.41 15.97 -4.92
CA THR A 12 -10.39 16.60 -4.03
C THR A 12 -10.78 15.59 -2.95
N LEU A 13 -11.00 16.05 -1.71
CA LEU A 13 -11.32 15.20 -0.55
C LEU A 13 -12.38 14.12 -0.83
N GLY A 14 -13.38 14.43 -1.64
CA GLY A 14 -14.43 13.48 -2.02
C GLY A 14 -13.93 12.28 -2.84
N ILE A 15 -12.92 12.45 -3.69
CA ILE A 15 -12.34 11.38 -4.51
C ILE A 15 -11.38 10.53 -3.67
N SER A 16 -10.62 11.15 -2.76
CA SER A 16 -9.65 10.48 -1.90
C SER A 16 -10.29 9.53 -0.88
N ILE A 17 -11.53 9.79 -0.47
CA ILE A 17 -12.27 8.96 0.49
C ILE A 17 -12.73 7.63 -0.12
N ILE A 18 -12.92 7.57 -1.43
CA ILE A 18 -13.44 6.39 -2.14
C ILE A 18 -12.50 5.17 -1.97
N PRO A 19 -11.21 5.23 -2.32
CA PRO A 19 -10.32 4.08 -2.17
C PRO A 19 -10.17 3.64 -0.70
N VAL A 20 -10.23 4.58 0.25
CA VAL A 20 -10.20 4.28 1.69
C VAL A 20 -11.43 3.46 2.10
N LEU A 21 -12.63 3.92 1.76
CA LEU A 21 -13.87 3.20 2.08
C LEU A 21 -13.93 1.83 1.41
N VAL A 22 -13.47 1.73 0.16
CA VAL A 22 -13.40 0.45 -0.55
C VAL A 22 -12.48 -0.52 0.16
N ILE A 23 -11.26 -0.10 0.53
CA ILE A 23 -10.32 -0.95 1.28
C ILE A 23 -10.92 -1.42 2.60
N VAL A 24 -11.51 -0.51 3.36
CA VAL A 24 -12.12 -0.84 4.67
C VAL A 24 -13.27 -1.83 4.50
N ALA A 25 -14.16 -1.61 3.53
CA ALA A 25 -15.29 -2.50 3.28
C ALA A 25 -14.85 -3.89 2.82
N VAL A 26 -13.89 -3.96 1.89
CA VAL A 26 -13.39 -5.24 1.36
C VAL A 26 -12.60 -6.00 2.42
N LEU A 27 -11.78 -5.33 3.24
CA LEU A 27 -11.09 -5.96 4.36
C LEU A 27 -12.08 -6.49 5.40
N ALA A 28 -13.07 -5.69 5.79
CA ALA A 28 -14.08 -6.10 6.75
C ALA A 28 -14.84 -7.33 6.25
N TYR A 29 -15.27 -7.33 4.98
CA TYR A 29 -15.98 -8.47 4.40
C TYR A 29 -15.08 -9.72 4.29
N ALA A 30 -13.86 -9.57 3.77
CA ALA A 30 -12.96 -10.69 3.55
C ALA A 30 -12.51 -11.37 4.85
N ILE A 31 -12.23 -10.60 5.90
CA ILE A 31 -11.76 -11.16 7.17
C ILE A 31 -12.93 -11.70 7.99
N ILE A 32 -14.03 -10.93 8.12
CA ILE A 32 -15.13 -11.29 9.03
C ILE A 32 -16.03 -12.39 8.42
N VAL A 33 -16.26 -12.37 7.11
CA VAL A 33 -17.20 -13.30 6.45
C VAL A 33 -16.46 -14.48 5.81
N LEU A 34 -15.38 -14.22 5.07
CA LEU A 34 -14.66 -15.25 4.34
C LEU A 34 -13.50 -15.89 5.12
N GLY A 35 -13.04 -15.26 6.21
CA GLY A 35 -11.82 -15.68 6.91
C GLY A 35 -10.58 -15.66 6.01
N ALA A 36 -10.59 -14.86 4.95
CA ALA A 36 -9.52 -14.80 3.96
C ALA A 36 -8.38 -13.90 4.41
N ASP A 37 -7.18 -14.16 3.89
CA ASP A 37 -6.01 -13.34 4.17
C ASP A 37 -6.17 -11.90 3.66
N PRO A 38 -5.61 -10.91 4.39
CA PRO A 38 -5.72 -9.49 4.04
C PRO A 38 -5.03 -9.11 2.72
N HIS A 39 -4.18 -9.98 2.18
CA HIS A 39 -3.44 -9.75 0.93
C HIS A 39 -4.36 -9.49 -0.28
N ILE A 40 -5.43 -10.28 -0.44
CA ILE A 40 -6.36 -10.15 -1.56
C ILE A 40 -7.15 -8.83 -1.47
N PRO A 41 -7.77 -8.47 -0.33
CA PRO A 41 -8.40 -7.16 -0.14
C PRO A 41 -7.48 -5.96 -0.44
N ILE A 42 -6.23 -6.02 0.00
CA ILE A 42 -5.26 -4.94 -0.22
C ILE A 42 -4.96 -4.78 -1.72
N LEU A 43 -4.81 -5.89 -2.46
CA LEU A 43 -4.64 -5.87 -3.91
C LEU A 43 -5.84 -5.24 -4.63
N ILE A 44 -7.07 -5.57 -4.20
CA ILE A 44 -8.28 -4.96 -4.75
C ILE A 44 -8.29 -3.45 -4.47
N GLY A 45 -7.93 -3.05 -3.25
CA GLY A 45 -7.78 -1.65 -2.88
C GLY A 45 -6.80 -0.88 -3.76
N ALA A 46 -5.61 -1.47 -3.98
CA ALA A 46 -4.59 -0.90 -4.84
C ALA A 46 -5.06 -0.81 -6.30
N ALA A 47 -5.78 -1.81 -6.80
CA ALA A 47 -6.36 -1.79 -8.14
C ALA A 47 -7.42 -0.69 -8.29
N VAL A 48 -8.29 -0.50 -7.30
CA VAL A 48 -9.28 0.59 -7.32
C VAL A 48 -8.61 1.95 -7.24
N GLY A 49 -7.60 2.10 -6.37
CA GLY A 49 -6.81 3.32 -6.26
C GLY A 49 -6.09 3.69 -7.58
N SER A 50 -5.47 2.72 -8.25
CA SER A 50 -4.82 2.94 -9.55
C SER A 50 -5.84 3.26 -10.65
N LEU A 51 -7.02 2.63 -10.63
CA LEU A 51 -8.11 2.97 -11.57
C LEU A 51 -8.56 4.43 -11.39
N ILE A 52 -8.76 4.87 -10.15
CA ILE A 52 -9.13 6.26 -9.85
C ILE A 52 -8.01 7.23 -10.28
N ALA A 53 -6.74 6.86 -10.07
CA ALA A 53 -5.59 7.67 -10.50
C ALA A 53 -5.54 7.84 -12.03
N VAL A 54 -5.73 6.76 -12.80
CA VAL A 54 -5.66 6.81 -14.27
C VAL A 54 -6.88 7.49 -14.88
N PHE A 55 -8.09 7.12 -14.42
CA PHE A 55 -9.35 7.57 -15.05
C PHE A 55 -9.90 8.86 -14.44
N GLY A 56 -9.72 9.09 -13.13
CA GLY A 56 -10.25 10.24 -12.41
C GLY A 56 -9.28 11.42 -12.29
N LEU A 57 -7.98 11.14 -12.18
CA LEU A 57 -6.95 12.17 -11.92
C LEU A 57 -6.00 12.39 -13.10
N GLY A 58 -6.03 11.50 -14.10
CA GLY A 58 -5.26 11.63 -15.33
C GLY A 58 -3.78 11.24 -15.22
N TYR A 59 -3.38 10.53 -14.16
CA TYR A 59 -2.02 10.02 -14.02
C TYR A 59 -1.70 8.95 -15.08
N SER A 60 -0.45 8.92 -15.54
CA SER A 60 0.01 7.83 -16.41
C SER A 60 0.33 6.58 -15.59
N TRP A 61 0.27 5.41 -16.22
CA TRP A 61 0.68 4.16 -15.57
C TRP A 61 2.15 4.19 -15.13
N GLU A 62 3.04 4.77 -15.93
CA GLU A 62 4.47 4.93 -15.60
C GLU A 62 4.69 5.76 -14.33
N GLU A 63 3.88 6.80 -14.11
CA GLU A 63 3.94 7.61 -12.89
C GLU A 63 3.47 6.84 -11.66
N ILE A 64 2.39 6.06 -11.81
CA ILE A 64 1.85 5.21 -10.74
C ILE A 64 2.86 4.11 -10.38
N GLU A 65 3.42 3.43 -11.37
CA GLU A 65 4.42 2.39 -11.20
C GLU A 65 5.66 2.93 -10.48
N LYS A 66 6.17 4.08 -10.93
CA LYS A 66 7.28 4.75 -10.24
C LYS A 66 6.93 5.08 -8.79
N GLY A 67 5.74 5.62 -8.53
CA GLY A 67 5.28 5.91 -7.17
C GLY A 67 5.18 4.67 -6.29
N ILE A 68 4.78 3.53 -6.84
CA ILE A 68 4.77 2.23 -6.14
C ILE A 68 6.19 1.81 -5.78
N ILE A 69 7.14 1.86 -6.72
CA ILE A 69 8.54 1.49 -6.49
C ILE A 69 9.18 2.40 -5.43
N ASP A 70 8.97 3.71 -5.53
CA ASP A 70 9.49 4.68 -4.57
C ASP A 70 8.91 4.44 -3.16
N SER A 71 7.61 4.12 -3.08
CA SER A 71 6.95 3.77 -1.82
C SER A 71 7.56 2.51 -1.20
N ILE A 72 7.76 1.44 -1.98
CA ILE A 72 8.43 0.23 -1.51
C ILE A 72 9.85 0.55 -1.01
N GLY A 73 10.60 1.34 -1.77
CA GLY A 73 11.94 1.78 -1.41
C GLY A 73 11.98 2.50 -0.06
N SER A 74 11.02 3.38 0.20
CA SER A 74 10.94 4.12 1.48
C SER A 74 10.71 3.21 2.69
N VAL A 75 9.92 2.13 2.54
CA VAL A 75 9.60 1.21 3.63
C VAL A 75 10.70 0.16 3.83
N MET A 76 11.48 -0.15 2.79
CA MET A 76 12.57 -1.12 2.84
C MET A 76 13.59 -0.83 3.94
N GLN A 77 14.00 0.44 4.10
CA GLN A 77 14.95 0.82 5.16
C GLN A 77 14.41 0.49 6.55
N ALA A 78 13.13 0.76 6.80
CA ALA A 78 12.49 0.44 8.08
C ALA A 78 12.44 -1.07 8.33
N ILE A 79 12.10 -1.88 7.31
CA ILE A 79 12.08 -3.34 7.41
C ILE A 79 13.46 -3.89 7.77
N LEU A 80 14.53 -3.39 7.13
CA LEU A 80 15.90 -3.81 7.43
C LEU A 80 16.31 -3.49 8.88
N ILE A 81 15.96 -2.31 9.38
CA ILE A 81 16.23 -1.92 10.77
C ILE A 81 15.49 -2.86 11.73
N LEU A 82 14.20 -3.09 11.50
CA LEU A 82 13.39 -3.98 12.33
C LEU A 82 13.93 -5.42 12.31
N ALA A 83 14.41 -5.90 11.16
CA ALA A 83 15.02 -7.22 11.04
C ALA A 83 16.30 -7.33 11.88
N ILE A 84 17.19 -6.34 11.81
CA ILE A 84 18.43 -6.32 12.61
C ILE A 84 18.13 -6.29 14.11
N ILE A 85 17.20 -5.44 14.55
CA ILE A 85 16.80 -5.34 15.95
C ILE A 85 16.16 -6.66 16.43
N GLY A 86 15.29 -7.27 15.61
CA GLY A 86 14.69 -8.56 15.92
C GLY A 86 15.73 -9.66 16.09
N MET A 87 16.74 -9.72 15.22
CA MET A 87 17.85 -10.64 15.35
C MET A 87 18.66 -10.38 16.62
N LEU A 88 18.99 -9.12 16.93
CA LEU A 88 19.73 -8.75 18.15
C LEU A 88 18.98 -9.18 19.42
N ILE A 89 17.69 -8.84 19.54
CA ILE A 89 16.87 -9.23 20.69
C ILE A 89 16.81 -10.76 20.79
N GLY A 90 16.60 -11.45 19.66
CA GLY A 90 16.62 -12.91 19.61
C GLY A 90 17.94 -13.50 20.15
N THR A 91 19.08 -12.91 19.80
CA THR A 91 20.39 -13.35 20.33
C THR A 91 20.57 -13.06 21.82
N TRP A 92 20.04 -11.96 22.35
CA TRP A 92 20.09 -11.66 23.79
C TRP A 92 19.23 -12.59 24.63
N ILE A 93 18.04 -12.95 24.13
CA ILE A 93 17.18 -13.94 24.77
C ILE A 93 17.88 -15.30 24.75
N GLY A 94 18.41 -15.72 23.60
CA GLY A 94 19.16 -16.99 23.49
C GLY A 94 20.43 -17.03 24.34
N GLY A 95 21.08 -15.89 24.57
CA GLY A 95 22.27 -15.75 25.40
C GLY A 95 22.01 -15.55 26.89
N GLY A 96 20.74 -15.48 27.32
CA GLY A 96 20.37 -15.29 28.73
C GLY A 96 20.74 -13.91 29.30
N VAL A 97 21.01 -12.92 28.44
CA VAL A 97 21.31 -11.53 28.85
C VAL A 97 20.02 -10.78 29.20
N VAL A 98 18.92 -11.11 28.51
CA VAL A 98 17.57 -10.58 28.75
C VAL A 98 16.61 -11.78 28.86
N PRO A 99 15.85 -11.93 29.96
CA PRO A 99 14.87 -13.00 30.12
C PRO A 99 13.67 -12.86 29.17
#